data_AF-A0A2C6Y0U5-F1
#
_entry.id   AF-A0A2C6Y0U5-F1
#
_cell.length_a   1.000
_cell.length_b   1.000
_cell.length_c   1.000
_cell.angle_alpha   90.00
_cell.angle_beta   90.00
_cell.angle_gamma   90.00
#
_symmetry.space_group_name_H-M   'P 1'
#
loop_
_entity.id
_entity.type
_entity.pdbx_description
1 polymer ?
#
loop_
_entity_poly.entity_id
_entity_poly.type
_entity_poly.pdbx_seq_one_letter_code
_entity_poly.pdbx_strand_id
1 'polypeptide(L)' 'MMNRRNMLGLPLAIGAAVGLPAPARAQGVYPDRPIRLLIGFAAGGPTDIVGRRFADRLGAVLGQPVVVENRSGASGS' A
#
# COMPACT_ATOMS: atom_id res chain seq x y z
N MET A 1 -40.63 25.41 -30.50
CA MET A 1 -39.37 25.60 -31.26
C MET A 1 -38.20 25.35 -30.31
N MET A 2 -37.68 24.12 -30.27
CA MET A 2 -36.60 23.73 -29.36
C MET A 2 -35.25 24.21 -29.94
N ASN A 3 -34.49 24.96 -29.15
CA ASN A 3 -33.22 25.56 -29.58
C ASN A 3 -32.16 24.48 -29.86
N ARG A 4 -31.87 24.26 -31.14
CA ARG A 4 -30.76 23.48 -31.72
C ARG A 4 -29.39 23.78 -31.08
N ARG A 5 -29.27 24.94 -30.42
CA ARG A 5 -28.07 25.41 -29.69
C ARG A 5 -27.77 24.59 -28.42
N ASN A 6 -28.78 23.97 -27.79
CA ASN A 6 -28.55 23.15 -26.59
C ASN A 6 -27.98 21.75 -26.89
N MET A 7 -27.99 21.30 -28.15
CA MET A 7 -27.49 19.96 -28.53
C MET A 7 -25.97 19.90 -28.75
N LEU A 8 -25.30 21.04 -28.95
CA LEU A 8 -23.85 21.11 -29.16
C LEU A 8 -23.04 21.38 -27.88
N GLY A 9 -23.71 21.74 -26.77
CA GLY A 9 -23.06 21.91 -25.46
C GLY A 9 -22.85 20.61 -24.68
N LEU A 10 -23.58 19.54 -25.05
CA LEU A 10 -23.54 18.25 -24.36
C LEU A 10 -22.21 17.48 -24.50
N PRO A 11 -21.57 17.39 -25.69
CA PRO A 11 -20.34 16.61 -25.84
C PRO A 11 -19.11 17.27 -25.20
N LEU A 12 -19.09 18.60 -25.06
CA LEU A 12 -17.96 19.31 -24.42
C LEU A 12 -17.96 19.12 -22.89
N ALA A 13 -19.13 18.90 -22.28
CA ALA A 13 -19.26 18.65 -20.85
C ALA A 13 -18.75 17.25 -20.44
N ILE A 14 -18.80 16.27 -21.35
CA ILE A 14 -18.33 14.89 -21.08
C ILE A 14 -16.80 14.80 -21.16
N GLY A 15 -16.17 15.54 -22.09
CA GLY A 15 -14.71 15.58 -22.21
C GLY A 15 -14.00 16.29 -21.05
N ALA A 16 -14.65 17.27 -20.41
CA ALA A 16 -14.09 17.99 -19.27
C ALA A 16 -13.98 17.13 -17.99
N ALA A 17 -14.73 16.03 -17.89
CA ALA A 17 -14.70 15.15 -16.71
C ALA A 17 -13.47 14.20 -16.67
N VAL A 18 -12.83 13.94 -17.82
CA VAL A 18 -11.71 12.97 -17.92
C VAL A 18 -10.38 13.58 -17.47
N GLY A 19 -10.27 14.91 -17.40
CA GLY A 19 -9.05 15.63 -16.99
C GLY A 19 -9.04 16.09 -15.54
N LEU A 20 -10.07 15.78 -14.75
CA LEU A 20 -10.10 16.17 -13.34
C LEU A 20 -9.06 15.33 -12.57
N PRO A 21 -8.11 15.97 -11.86
CA PRO A 21 -7.18 15.23 -11.01
C PRO A 21 -8.00 14.45 -9.98
N ALA A 22 -7.80 13.14 -9.95
CA ALA A 22 -8.41 12.30 -8.93
C ALA A 22 -7.99 12.84 -7.55
N PRO A 23 -8.93 12.99 -6.58
CA PRO A 23 -8.57 13.46 -5.27
C PRO A 23 -7.52 12.53 -4.67
N ALA A 24 -6.36 13.08 -4.33
CA ALA A 24 -5.33 12.34 -3.62
C ALA A 24 -5.92 11.88 -2.29
N ARG A 25 -6.12 10.56 -2.13
CA ARG A 25 -6.56 10.01 -0.85
C ARG A 25 -5.34 9.98 0.07
N ALA A 26 -5.45 10.62 1.22
CA ALA A 26 -4.46 10.46 2.29
C ALA A 26 -4.31 8.97 2.60
N GLN A 27 -3.08 8.55 2.90
CA GLN A 27 -2.82 7.20 3.41
C GLN A 27 -3.66 7.00 4.67
N GLY A 28 -4.30 5.83 4.80
CA GLY A 28 -5.09 5.49 5.98
C GLY A 28 -4.24 5.50 7.26
N VAL A 29 -4.87 5.21 8.41
CA VAL A 29 -4.11 5.01 9.66
C VAL A 29 -3.17 3.82 9.45
N TYR A 30 -1.87 4.05 9.62
CA TYR A 30 -0.88 2.98 9.52
C TYR A 30 -1.07 1.99 10.68
N PRO A 31 -1.00 0.67 10.43
CA PRO A 31 -0.77 0.02 9.15
C PRO A 31 -2.08 -0.32 8.43
N ASP A 32 -2.15 -0.03 7.12
CA ASP A 32 -3.29 -0.35 6.24
C ASP A 32 -3.13 -1.69 5.50
N ARG A 33 -1.98 -2.35 5.66
CA ARG A 33 -1.61 -3.60 4.99
C ARG A 33 -0.61 -4.40 5.83
N PRO A 34 -0.45 -5.71 5.56
CA PRO A 34 0.57 -6.53 6.21
C PRO A 34 1.97 -5.90 6.13
N ILE A 35 2.69 -5.93 7.25
CA ILE A 35 4.06 -5.41 7.34
C ILE A 35 5.02 -6.54 7.00
N ARG A 36 6.09 -6.22 6.25
CA ARG A 36 7.16 -7.17 5.95
C ARG A 36 8.39 -6.85 6.79
N LEU A 37 8.78 -7.77 7.66
CA LEU A 37 10.00 -7.68 8.44
C LEU A 37 11.12 -8.39 7.69
N LEU A 38 12.00 -7.62 7.07
CA LEU A 38 13.14 -8.17 6.34
C LEU A 38 14.26 -8.55 7.32
N ILE A 39 14.71 -9.79 7.25
CA ILE A 39 15.85 -10.30 8.01
C ILE A 39 16.97 -10.61 7.03
N GLY A 40 18.10 -9.92 7.18
CA GLY A 40 19.28 -10.03 6.30
C GLY A 40 20.11 -11.30 6.47
N PHE A 41 19.59 -12.29 7.21
CA PHE A 41 20.27 -13.54 7.56
C PHE A 41 19.47 -14.75 7.08
N ALA A 42 20.15 -15.90 6.99
CA ALA A 42 19.50 -17.17 6.70
C ALA A 42 18.35 -17.48 7.67
N ALA A 43 17.29 -18.11 7.14
CA ALA A 43 16.16 -18.58 7.92
C ALA A 43 16.61 -19.60 8.98
N GLY A 44 15.97 -19.58 10.15
CA GLY A 44 16.31 -20.47 11.27
C GLY A 44 17.54 -20.06 12.09
N GLY A 45 18.26 -19.01 11.70
CA GLY A 45 19.34 -18.42 12.52
C GLY A 45 18.81 -17.69 13.77
N PRO A 46 19.69 -17.30 14.70
CA PRO A 46 19.29 -16.58 15.93
C PRO A 46 18.52 -15.29 15.61
N THR A 47 18.90 -14.57 14.55
CA THR A 47 18.20 -13.37 14.10
C THR A 47 16.79 -13.67 13.59
N ASP A 48 16.58 -14.79 12.88
CA ASP A 48 15.26 -15.20 12.41
C ASP A 48 14.33 -15.58 13.57
N ILE A 49 14.85 -16.34 14.54
CA ILE A 49 14.09 -16.77 15.72
C ILE A 49 13.62 -15.55 16.54
N VAL A 50 14.52 -14.60 16.78
CA VAL A 50 14.19 -13.36 17.49
C VAL A 50 13.23 -12.51 16.66
N GLY A 51 13.48 -12.37 15.35
CA GLY A 51 12.63 -11.61 14.44
C GLY A 51 11.19 -12.12 14.37
N ARG A 52 10.97 -13.43 14.40
CA ARG A 52 9.62 -14.02 14.45
C ARG A 52 8.88 -13.66 15.73
N ARG A 53 9.54 -13.72 16.89
CA ARG A 53 8.93 -13.29 18.16
C ARG A 53 8.57 -11.81 18.16
N PHE A 54 9.42 -10.97 17.57
CA PHE A 54 9.11 -9.55 17.37
C PHE A 54 7.93 -9.35 16.44
N ALA A 55 7.88 -10.07 15.32
CA ALA A 55 6.78 -10.01 14.36
C ALA A 55 5.43 -10.36 15.02
N ASP A 56 5.39 -11.43 15.83
CA ASP A 56 4.18 -11.84 16.56
C ASP A 56 3.69 -10.73 17.51
N ARG A 57 4.61 -10.15 18.29
CA ARG A 57 4.24 -9.10 19.26
C ARG A 57 3.83 -7.81 18.57
N LEU A 58 4.55 -7.41 17.51
CA LEU A 58 4.21 -6.24 16.72
C LEU A 58 2.85 -6.42 16.04
N GLY A 59 2.55 -7.61 15.52
CA GLY A 59 1.25 -7.88 14.93
C GLY A 59 0.10 -7.74 15.93
N ALA A 60 0.31 -8.20 17.17
CA ALA A 60 -0.67 -8.05 18.24
C ALA A 60 -0.91 -6.58 18.66
N VAL A 61 0.13 -5.74 18.62
CA VAL A 61 0.03 -4.31 19.00
C VAL A 61 -0.52 -3.45 17.85
N LEU A 62 -0.10 -3.75 16.62
CA LEU A 62 -0.45 -2.97 15.43
C LEU A 62 -1.76 -3.40 14.78
N GLY A 63 -2.32 -4.55 15.17
CA GLY A 63 -3.57 -5.08 14.61
C GLY A 63 -3.45 -5.54 13.15
N GLN A 64 -2.24 -5.69 12.64
CA GLN A 64 -1.94 -6.11 11.28
C GLN A 64 -0.86 -7.20 11.30
N PRO A 65 -0.94 -8.20 10.41
CA PRO A 65 0.05 -9.26 10.38
C PRO A 65 1.43 -8.71 9.99
N VAL A 66 2.46 -9.18 10.69
CA VAL A 66 3.87 -8.92 10.37
C VAL A 66 4.48 -10.20 9.83
N VAL A 67 4.91 -10.18 8.58
CA VAL A 67 5.45 -11.33 7.86
C VAL A 67 6.98 -11.24 7.81
N VAL A 68 7.66 -12.26 8.29
CA VAL A 68 9.13 -12.34 8.22
C VAL A 68 9.56 -12.79 6.83
N GLU A 69 10.38 -11.97 6.15
CA GLU A 69 11.03 -12.31 4.88
C GLU A 69 12.55 -12.36 5.09
N ASN A 70 13.15 -13.55 4.96
CA ASN A 70 14.60 -13.69 4.98
C ASN A 70 15.16 -13.34 3.59
N ARG A 71 16.02 -12.32 3.52
CA ARG A 71 16.76 -11.94 2.31
C ARG A 71 18.25 -11.92 2.62
N SER A 72 18.90 -13.06 2.44
CA SER A 72 20.35 -13.19 2.58
C SER A 72 21.08 -12.58 1.38
N GLY A 73 22.13 -11.80 1.62
CA GLY A 73 22.98 -11.19 0.60
C GLY A 73 23.22 -9.69 0.79
N ALA A 74 24.35 -9.20 0.27
CA ALA A 74 24.86 -7.81 0.40
C ALA A 74 25.33 -7.39 1.82
N SER A 75 26.15 -8.25 2.46
CA SER A 75 26.72 -8.06 3.81
C SER A 75 25.73 -8.18 4.99
N GLY A 76 24.88 -9.22 4.94
CA GLY A 76 24.38 -9.92 6.14
C GLY A 76 25.04 -11.29 6.39
N SER A 77 26.08 -11.60 5.59
CA SER A 77 26.63 -12.93 5.24
C SER A 77 25.59 -13.94 4.74
#